data_AF-A0AAW5PJK0-F1
#
_entry.id   AF-A0AAW5PJK0-F1
#
_cell.length_a   1.000
_cell.length_b   1.000
_cell.length_c   1.000
_cell.angle_alpha   90.00
_cell.angle_beta   90.00
_cell.angle_gamma   90.00
#
_symmetry.space_group_name_H-M   'P 1'
#
loop_
_entity.id
_entity.type
_entity.pdbx_description
1 polymer ?
#
loop_
_entity_poly.entity_id
_entity_poly.type
_entity_poly.pdbx_seq_one_letter_code
_entity_poly.pdbx_strand_id
1 'polypeptide(L)'
;MKGWMTDMMVCLVGIGVLVTSNPTAANAYDPGNIVDEVQAMVARSWPLAPDIWPGADFDAQSAVLLFENRAVEVTTDGQRELDRSVIDPLAPGFPDWVFFFADVAGRRAVVIQLDAAVSGPPSPIFPGDTEPARRIFRLATHEKFHDFQMRSRWVAPRANGFAEYPVTASWSRQRAHLYDAMHRALAQPAEQSQHLRHASRWYQAFADVHGSVTEMTSQEIIEGMAQYAELQLLAAADIADPTDRDARIRQSLRYVFPWHAGLQPNFTRGHGYQTYLLGSLAGALLETTQQHWQMDVAAGRSPLDMLLALYPVTGDIDPVPEIDASNQALVEVLNSERGAHLQPLLDLYMGSSAARLLIPSPYRLVADPRLVEAVEEARKETNPHLTGEFRGEGVPPMTGSIVGGYIVGDGYLLVRNRAMVGGATDGVFTIVLQPEEFLLDGTRLLLASDSLEGEFTVNVSVDTEGRWILEPISASDVGGPGG
;
A
#
# COMPACT_ATOMS: atom_id res chain seq x y z
N MET A 1 -12.86 21.84 80.11
CA MET A 1 -13.09 22.73 78.95
C MET A 1 -13.80 21.89 77.90
N LYS A 2 -15.14 21.92 77.84
CA LYS A 2 -15.98 22.75 76.93
C LYS A 2 -15.58 22.54 75.45
N GLY A 3 -16.41 22.11 74.51
CA GLY A 3 -17.87 21.85 74.43
C GLY A 3 -18.19 21.24 73.04
N TRP A 4 -19.23 20.39 72.93
CA TRP A 4 -20.53 20.66 72.28
C TRP A 4 -20.53 20.49 70.74
N MET A 5 -21.12 19.39 70.22
CA MET A 5 -22.52 19.25 69.76
C MET A 5 -22.90 20.15 68.58
N THR A 6 -23.18 19.55 67.41
CA THR A 6 -24.51 19.60 66.76
C THR A 6 -24.66 18.58 65.65
N ASP A 7 -25.77 17.83 65.73
CA ASP A 7 -26.39 17.05 64.67
C ASP A 7 -26.76 17.91 63.44
N MET A 8 -26.77 17.30 62.24
CA MET A 8 -27.86 17.55 61.29
C MET A 8 -28.04 16.39 60.31
N MET A 9 -29.15 15.69 60.50
CA MET A 9 -29.79 14.77 59.56
C MET A 9 -30.33 15.57 58.36
N VAL A 10 -29.99 15.21 57.12
CA VAL A 10 -30.69 15.65 55.91
C VAL A 10 -30.86 14.48 54.94
N CYS A 11 -32.07 14.43 54.39
CA CYS A 11 -32.72 13.38 53.64
C CYS A 11 -32.06 13.00 52.30
N LEU A 12 -32.24 11.71 51.97
CA LEU A 12 -32.50 11.12 50.65
C LEU A 12 -32.75 12.11 49.50
N VAL A 13 -31.90 12.04 48.47
CA VAL A 13 -32.32 12.17 47.07
C VAL A 13 -31.71 10.99 46.32
N GLY A 14 -32.56 10.05 45.92
CA GLY A 14 -32.19 8.97 45.03
C GLY A 14 -31.87 9.52 43.65
N ILE A 15 -30.59 9.59 43.31
CA ILE A 15 -30.15 9.66 41.93
C ILE A 15 -29.94 8.21 41.52
N GLY A 16 -30.93 7.66 40.83
CA GLY A 16 -30.73 6.48 40.01
C GLY A 16 -29.69 6.84 38.96
N VAL A 17 -28.44 6.47 39.21
CA VAL A 17 -27.42 6.42 38.16
C VAL A 17 -27.88 5.30 37.24
N LEU A 18 -28.49 5.69 36.11
CA LEU A 18 -28.59 4.83 34.95
C LEU A 18 -27.13 4.60 34.51
N VAL A 19 -26.54 3.50 34.96
CA VAL A 19 -25.30 2.98 34.38
C VAL A 19 -25.71 2.45 33.01
N THR A 20 -25.70 3.31 32.01
CA THR A 20 -25.63 2.84 30.63
C THR A 20 -24.29 2.13 30.52
N SER A 21 -24.31 0.80 30.49
CA SER A 21 -23.13 0.00 30.19
C SER A 21 -22.62 0.44 28.82
N ASN A 22 -21.56 1.25 28.80
CA ASN A 22 -20.75 1.39 27.60
C ASN A 22 -20.33 -0.04 27.18
N PRO A 23 -20.54 -0.44 25.92
CA PRO A 23 -20.11 -1.75 25.48
C PRO A 23 -18.61 -1.87 25.73
N THR A 24 -18.23 -2.86 26.54
CA THR A 24 -16.84 -3.18 26.85
C THR A 24 -16.08 -3.48 25.56
N ALA A 25 -14.81 -3.08 25.47
CA ALA A 25 -13.91 -3.33 24.33
C ALA A 25 -13.87 -4.80 23.83
N ALA A 26 -14.30 -5.77 24.65
CA ALA A 26 -14.46 -7.16 24.27
C ALA A 26 -15.58 -7.42 23.24
N ASN A 27 -16.63 -6.59 23.19
CA ASN A 27 -17.75 -6.76 22.24
C ASN A 27 -17.45 -6.16 20.86
N ALA A 28 -16.45 -5.27 20.74
CA ALA A 28 -16.11 -4.59 19.49
C ALA A 28 -15.40 -5.50 18.47
N TYR A 29 -14.87 -6.63 18.93
CA TYR A 29 -14.21 -7.65 18.11
C TYR A 29 -15.08 -8.91 17.91
N ASP A 30 -16.32 -8.91 18.41
CA ASP A 30 -17.25 -10.01 18.14
C ASP A 30 -17.62 -10.00 16.64
N PRO A 31 -17.36 -11.09 15.89
CA PRO A 31 -17.63 -11.14 14.46
C PRO A 31 -19.10 -10.88 14.11
N GLY A 32 -20.04 -11.28 14.97
CA GLY A 32 -21.47 -11.04 14.78
C GLY A 32 -21.79 -9.54 14.78
N ASN A 33 -21.32 -8.82 15.81
CA ASN A 33 -21.48 -7.37 15.89
C ASN A 33 -20.82 -6.65 14.70
N ILE A 34 -19.62 -7.08 14.30
CA ILE A 34 -18.93 -6.50 13.14
C ILE A 34 -19.77 -6.64 11.88
N VAL A 35 -20.32 -7.82 11.63
CA VAL A 35 -21.17 -8.10 10.47
C VAL A 35 -22.42 -7.20 10.48
N ASP A 36 -23.10 -7.08 11.62
CA ASP A 36 -24.29 -6.24 11.77
C ASP A 36 -23.98 -4.75 11.52
N GLU A 37 -22.89 -4.23 12.08
CA GLU A 37 -22.45 -2.84 11.89
C GLU A 37 -22.04 -2.56 10.44
N VAL A 38 -21.32 -3.49 9.81
CA VAL A 38 -20.97 -3.40 8.38
C VAL A 38 -22.24 -3.38 7.53
N GLN A 39 -23.21 -4.26 7.81
CA GLN A 39 -24.48 -4.31 7.09
C GLN A 39 -25.24 -2.98 7.22
N ALA A 40 -25.29 -2.39 8.41
CA ALA A 40 -25.93 -1.10 8.64
C ALA A 40 -25.27 0.03 7.82
N MET A 41 -23.94 0.08 7.78
CA MET A 41 -23.20 1.05 6.96
C MET A 41 -23.44 0.81 5.45
N VAL A 42 -23.44 -0.45 5.01
CA VAL A 42 -23.70 -0.86 3.62
C VAL A 42 -25.10 -0.40 3.18
N ALA A 43 -26.14 -0.79 3.90
CA ALA A 43 -27.53 -0.46 3.58
C ALA A 43 -27.77 1.05 3.51
N ARG A 44 -27.06 1.82 4.34
CA ARG A 44 -27.22 3.26 4.42
C ARG A 44 -26.50 4.03 3.31
N SER A 45 -25.33 3.55 2.89
CA SER A 45 -24.41 4.34 2.06
C SER A 45 -24.23 3.82 0.63
N TRP A 46 -24.14 2.51 0.42
CA TRP A 46 -23.87 1.96 -0.92
C TRP A 46 -24.90 2.35 -2.00
N PRO A 47 -26.21 2.53 -1.69
CA PRO A 47 -27.17 3.03 -2.68
C PRO A 47 -26.82 4.42 -3.24
N LEU A 48 -25.93 5.18 -2.57
CA LEU A 48 -25.47 6.50 -3.00
C LEU A 48 -24.20 6.45 -3.85
N ALA A 49 -23.62 5.27 -4.09
CA ALA A 49 -22.44 5.13 -4.93
C ALA A 49 -22.61 5.79 -6.33
N PRO A 50 -23.77 5.67 -7.02
CA PRO A 50 -23.99 6.34 -8.30
C PRO A 50 -23.99 7.87 -8.22
N ASP A 51 -24.36 8.45 -7.07
CA ASP A 51 -24.38 9.90 -6.84
C ASP A 51 -22.98 10.44 -6.52
N ILE A 52 -22.12 9.62 -5.91
CA ILE A 52 -20.72 9.96 -5.62
C ILE A 52 -19.85 9.77 -6.86
N TRP A 53 -20.09 8.69 -7.61
CA TRP A 53 -19.45 8.41 -8.88
C TRP A 53 -20.45 7.88 -9.91
N PRO A 54 -20.74 8.64 -10.98
CA PRO A 54 -21.67 8.22 -12.01
C PRO A 54 -21.34 6.83 -12.59
N GLY A 55 -22.28 5.90 -12.48
CA GLY A 55 -22.15 4.53 -12.99
C GLY A 55 -21.61 3.50 -11.98
N ALA A 56 -21.19 3.91 -10.78
CA ALA A 56 -20.79 3.00 -9.73
C ALA A 56 -22.02 2.32 -9.09
N ASP A 57 -22.40 1.15 -9.60
CA ASP A 57 -23.50 0.34 -9.06
C ASP A 57 -22.97 -0.64 -8.00
N PHE A 58 -23.13 -0.26 -6.74
CA PHE A 58 -22.74 -1.09 -5.59
C PHE A 58 -23.89 -1.98 -5.11
N ASP A 59 -25.14 -1.72 -5.50
CA ASP A 59 -26.31 -2.51 -5.09
C ASP A 59 -26.32 -3.89 -5.75
N ALA A 60 -25.81 -3.99 -6.98
CA ALA A 60 -25.64 -5.25 -7.68
C ALA A 60 -24.53 -6.18 -7.12
N GLN A 61 -23.83 -5.75 -6.06
CA GLN A 61 -22.65 -6.42 -5.53
C GLN A 61 -22.74 -6.66 -4.02
N SER A 62 -22.07 -7.69 -3.52
CA SER A 62 -22.04 -8.03 -2.09
C SER A 62 -20.64 -7.95 -1.48
N ALA A 63 -20.57 -7.92 -0.16
CA ALA A 63 -19.37 -8.29 0.59
C ALA A 63 -19.63 -9.65 1.24
N VAL A 64 -18.64 -10.54 1.26
CA VAL A 64 -18.73 -11.83 1.94
C VAL A 64 -17.66 -11.87 3.02
N LEU A 65 -18.10 -11.91 4.28
CA LEU A 65 -17.22 -11.90 5.44
C LEU A 65 -16.99 -13.33 5.93
N LEU A 66 -15.73 -13.77 5.93
CA LEU A 66 -15.32 -15.08 6.40
C LEU A 66 -14.68 -14.98 7.78
N PHE A 67 -15.15 -15.77 8.74
CA PHE A 67 -14.59 -15.84 10.09
C PHE A 67 -14.91 -17.19 10.70
N GLU A 68 -14.00 -17.70 11.53
CA GLU A 68 -14.15 -19.03 12.14
C GLU A 68 -14.46 -20.12 11.09
N ASN A 69 -15.67 -20.70 11.11
CA ASN A 69 -16.20 -21.65 10.12
C ASN A 69 -17.40 -21.10 9.34
N ARG A 70 -17.65 -19.79 9.43
CA ARG A 70 -18.83 -19.13 8.88
C ARG A 70 -18.48 -18.27 7.67
N ALA A 71 -19.48 -18.04 6.85
CA ALA A 71 -19.44 -17.08 5.75
C ALA A 71 -20.75 -16.29 5.77
N VAL A 72 -20.67 -14.97 5.82
CA VAL A 72 -21.86 -14.12 5.81
C VAL A 72 -21.80 -13.15 4.64
N GLU A 73 -22.79 -13.25 3.75
CA GLU A 73 -23.02 -12.28 2.70
C GLU A 73 -23.70 -11.05 3.28
N VAL A 74 -23.16 -9.87 2.98
CA VAL A 74 -23.69 -8.56 3.34
C VAL A 74 -24.05 -7.80 2.07
N THR A 75 -25.28 -7.29 2.04
CA THR A 75 -25.88 -6.52 0.93
C THR A 75 -26.63 -5.32 1.48
N THR A 76 -27.09 -4.45 0.58
CA THR A 76 -27.94 -3.32 0.93
C THR A 76 -29.32 -3.73 1.46
N ASP A 77 -29.80 -4.92 1.09
CA ASP A 77 -31.07 -5.48 1.55
C ASP A 77 -30.98 -6.19 2.91
N GLY A 78 -29.77 -6.51 3.38
CA GLY A 78 -29.57 -7.30 4.59
C GLY A 78 -28.34 -8.22 4.51
N GLN A 79 -28.30 -9.18 5.42
CA GLN A 79 -27.24 -10.19 5.50
C GLN A 79 -27.80 -11.61 5.49
N ARG A 80 -27.00 -12.56 5.01
CA ARG A 80 -27.38 -13.97 4.92
C ARG A 80 -26.18 -14.87 5.09
N GLU A 81 -26.33 -15.92 5.89
CA GLU A 81 -25.31 -16.95 6.05
C GLU A 81 -25.19 -17.81 4.77
N LEU A 82 -23.96 -18.08 4.36
CA LEU A 82 -23.60 -18.89 3.20
C LEU A 82 -22.94 -20.19 3.65
N ASP A 83 -23.09 -21.22 2.82
CA ASP A 83 -22.33 -22.46 2.99
C ASP A 83 -20.87 -22.22 2.57
N ARG A 84 -19.95 -22.29 3.52
CA ARG A 84 -18.53 -22.03 3.28
C ARG A 84 -17.91 -22.95 2.23
N SER A 85 -18.44 -24.16 2.06
CA SER A 85 -17.96 -25.12 1.06
C SER A 85 -18.08 -24.61 -0.39
N VAL A 86 -18.91 -23.59 -0.65
CA VAL A 86 -19.01 -22.96 -1.97
C VAL A 86 -17.98 -21.84 -2.19
N ILE A 87 -17.37 -21.35 -1.11
CA ILE A 87 -16.43 -20.21 -1.15
C ILE A 87 -14.99 -20.70 -1.05
N ASP A 88 -14.69 -21.65 -0.16
CA ASP A 88 -13.33 -22.17 0.04
C ASP A 88 -12.63 -22.62 -1.26
N PRO A 89 -13.31 -23.26 -2.24
CA PRO A 89 -12.69 -23.62 -3.51
C PRO A 89 -12.31 -22.43 -4.41
N LEU A 90 -12.87 -21.25 -4.14
CA LEU A 90 -12.60 -20.00 -4.87
C LEU A 90 -11.44 -19.21 -4.25
N ALA A 91 -11.04 -19.56 -3.02
CA ALA A 91 -10.01 -18.84 -2.30
C ALA A 91 -8.63 -19.00 -2.98
N PRO A 92 -7.77 -17.97 -2.91
CA PRO A 92 -6.42 -18.07 -3.43
C PRO A 92 -5.62 -19.18 -2.71
N GLY A 93 -4.77 -19.90 -3.47
CA GLY A 93 -3.96 -21.00 -2.94
C GLY A 93 -2.73 -20.58 -2.12
N PHE A 94 -2.57 -19.29 -1.80
CA PHE A 94 -1.49 -18.79 -0.96
C PHE A 94 -1.99 -18.48 0.45
N PRO A 95 -1.16 -18.70 1.49
CA PRO A 95 -1.54 -18.40 2.87
C PRO A 95 -1.76 -16.89 3.07
N ASP A 96 -2.56 -16.54 4.09
CA ASP A 96 -2.71 -15.18 4.62
C ASP A 96 -3.30 -14.13 3.66
N TRP A 97 -4.14 -14.54 2.70
CA TRP A 97 -4.92 -13.60 1.90
C TRP A 97 -5.92 -12.83 2.79
N VAL A 98 -6.07 -11.53 2.54
CA VAL A 98 -7.00 -10.65 3.29
C VAL A 98 -8.34 -10.55 2.56
N PHE A 99 -8.32 -10.42 1.23
CA PHE A 99 -9.52 -10.41 0.40
C PHE A 99 -9.26 -10.98 -0.99
N PHE A 100 -10.32 -11.29 -1.71
CA PHE A 100 -10.33 -11.57 -3.15
C PHE A 100 -11.70 -11.27 -3.76
N PHE A 101 -11.81 -11.24 -5.08
CA PHE A 101 -13.09 -11.11 -5.76
C PHE A 101 -13.57 -12.44 -6.32
N ALA A 102 -14.85 -12.74 -6.14
CA ALA A 102 -15.49 -13.92 -6.71
C ALA A 102 -16.97 -13.68 -7.03
N ASP A 103 -17.55 -14.55 -7.85
CA ASP A 103 -18.99 -14.60 -8.04
C ASP A 103 -19.59 -15.58 -7.03
N VAL A 104 -20.31 -15.05 -6.04
CA VAL A 104 -20.90 -15.82 -4.95
C VAL A 104 -22.42 -15.68 -5.01
N ALA A 105 -23.14 -16.81 -5.04
CA ALA A 105 -24.59 -16.84 -5.16
C ALA A 105 -25.16 -16.00 -6.34
N GLY A 106 -24.41 -15.91 -7.45
CA GLY A 106 -24.80 -15.16 -8.64
C GLY A 106 -24.59 -13.65 -8.56
N ARG A 107 -23.94 -13.15 -7.50
CA ARG A 107 -23.51 -11.75 -7.37
C ARG A 107 -21.99 -11.67 -7.30
N ARG A 108 -21.45 -10.62 -7.90
CA ARG A 108 -20.04 -10.26 -7.75
C ARG A 108 -19.81 -9.81 -6.30
N ALA A 109 -18.84 -10.42 -5.63
CA ALA A 109 -18.54 -10.17 -4.23
C ALA A 109 -17.06 -9.84 -4.01
N VAL A 110 -16.81 -8.91 -3.08
CA VAL A 110 -15.53 -8.85 -2.38
C VAL A 110 -15.61 -9.81 -1.19
N VAL A 111 -14.79 -10.85 -1.21
CA VAL A 111 -14.69 -11.85 -0.14
C VAL A 111 -13.56 -11.44 0.77
N ILE A 112 -13.81 -11.26 2.06
CA ILE A 112 -12.88 -10.73 3.06
C ILE A 112 -12.70 -11.75 4.16
N GLN A 113 -11.44 -12.11 4.45
CA GLN A 113 -11.08 -12.87 5.62
C GLN A 113 -11.07 -11.93 6.83
N LEU A 114 -12.14 -11.94 7.61
CA LEU A 114 -12.36 -11.00 8.71
C LEU A 114 -11.20 -11.01 9.70
N ASP A 115 -10.78 -12.20 10.16
CA ASP A 115 -9.73 -12.38 11.16
C ASP A 115 -8.41 -11.74 10.68
N ALA A 116 -8.06 -11.94 9.41
CA ALA A 116 -6.87 -11.33 8.81
C ALA A 116 -7.05 -9.82 8.65
N ALA A 117 -8.21 -9.37 8.17
CA ALA A 117 -8.50 -7.97 7.90
C ALA A 117 -8.59 -7.10 9.16
N VAL A 118 -8.99 -7.64 10.31
CA VAL A 118 -9.03 -6.92 11.59
C VAL A 118 -7.76 -7.13 12.42
N SER A 119 -6.92 -8.10 12.06
CA SER A 119 -5.64 -8.32 12.72
C SER A 119 -4.62 -7.20 12.42
N GLY A 120 -3.69 -7.02 13.34
CA GLY A 120 -2.61 -6.04 13.22
C GLY A 120 -2.98 -4.62 13.67
N PRO A 121 -1.97 -3.74 13.79
CA PRO A 121 -2.19 -2.35 14.16
C PRO A 121 -3.04 -1.63 13.10
N PRO A 122 -3.81 -0.58 13.49
CA PRO A 122 -4.51 0.27 12.54
C PRO A 122 -3.57 0.78 11.47
N SER A 123 -4.05 0.83 10.23
CA SER A 123 -3.24 1.26 9.11
C SER A 123 -2.87 2.74 9.24
N PRO A 124 -1.59 3.12 9.07
CA PRO A 124 -1.15 4.52 9.14
C PRO A 124 -1.71 5.40 8.02
N ILE A 125 -2.31 4.81 6.98
CA ILE A 125 -2.96 5.51 5.86
C ILE A 125 -4.48 5.66 6.01
N PHE A 126 -5.07 4.99 7.01
CA PHE A 126 -6.49 5.04 7.29
C PHE A 126 -6.72 5.65 8.69
N PRO A 127 -6.65 6.98 8.82
CA PRO A 127 -7.08 7.71 10.02
C PRO A 127 -8.44 7.22 10.54
N GLY A 128 -8.55 6.93 11.83
CA GLY A 128 -9.81 6.50 12.46
C GLY A 128 -10.19 5.03 12.24
N ASP A 129 -9.28 4.22 11.71
CA ASP A 129 -9.45 2.78 11.50
C ASP A 129 -9.30 1.95 12.80
N THR A 130 -9.80 2.49 13.91
CA THR A 130 -9.71 1.86 15.24
C THR A 130 -10.90 0.95 15.54
N GLU A 131 -11.98 1.07 14.75
CA GLU A 131 -13.21 0.27 14.91
C GLU A 131 -13.22 -0.84 13.86
N PRO A 132 -13.24 -2.13 14.25
CA PRO A 132 -13.18 -3.25 13.30
C PRO A 132 -14.24 -3.22 12.20
N ALA A 133 -15.49 -2.86 12.52
CA ALA A 133 -16.54 -2.76 11.52
C ALA A 133 -16.27 -1.68 10.46
N ARG A 134 -15.79 -0.50 10.88
CA ARG A 134 -15.40 0.57 9.95
C ARG A 134 -14.28 0.10 9.04
N ARG A 135 -13.28 -0.60 9.58
CA ARG A 135 -12.18 -1.17 8.80
C ARG A 135 -12.65 -2.09 7.69
N ILE A 136 -13.55 -3.01 8.04
CA ILE A 136 -14.13 -3.96 7.08
C ILE A 136 -15.00 -3.25 6.05
N PHE A 137 -15.84 -2.30 6.48
CA PHE A 137 -16.67 -1.52 5.57
C PHE A 137 -15.83 -0.71 4.57
N ARG A 138 -14.76 -0.05 5.06
CA ARG A 138 -13.83 0.72 4.23
C ARG A 138 -13.15 -0.18 3.21
N LEU A 139 -12.55 -1.29 3.65
CA LEU A 139 -11.93 -2.27 2.75
C LEU A 139 -12.91 -2.76 1.69
N ALA A 140 -14.11 -3.20 2.09
CA ALA A 140 -15.12 -3.67 1.15
C ALA A 140 -15.51 -2.59 0.13
N THR A 141 -15.63 -1.34 0.56
CA THR A 141 -16.02 -0.21 -0.29
C THR A 141 -14.90 0.20 -1.25
N HIS A 142 -13.65 0.25 -0.77
CA HIS A 142 -12.45 0.53 -1.57
C HIS A 142 -12.28 -0.50 -2.68
N GLU A 143 -12.33 -1.78 -2.33
CA GLU A 143 -12.15 -2.87 -3.30
C GLU A 143 -13.32 -2.97 -4.30
N LYS A 144 -14.56 -2.71 -3.87
CA LYS A 144 -15.68 -2.62 -4.82
C LYS A 144 -15.51 -1.47 -5.82
N PHE A 145 -14.91 -0.36 -5.39
CA PHE A 145 -14.58 0.72 -6.30
C PHE A 145 -13.52 0.31 -7.32
N HIS A 146 -12.49 -0.45 -6.92
CA HIS A 146 -11.53 -1.06 -7.84
C HIS A 146 -12.20 -1.97 -8.86
N ASP A 147 -13.14 -2.82 -8.44
CA ASP A 147 -13.91 -3.67 -9.36
C ASP A 147 -14.72 -2.83 -10.37
N PHE A 148 -15.32 -1.73 -9.93
CA PHE A 148 -15.96 -0.76 -10.84
C PHE A 148 -14.97 -0.11 -11.82
N GLN A 149 -13.80 0.34 -11.36
CA GLN A 149 -12.77 0.94 -12.21
C GLN A 149 -12.28 -0.04 -13.28
N MET A 150 -12.04 -1.30 -12.91
CA MET A 150 -11.63 -2.38 -13.82
C MET A 150 -12.70 -2.64 -14.89
N ARG A 151 -13.98 -2.78 -14.50
CA ARG A 151 -15.09 -3.00 -15.45
C ARG A 151 -15.33 -1.80 -16.37
N SER A 152 -15.09 -0.60 -15.86
CA SER A 152 -15.24 0.66 -16.60
C SER A 152 -14.04 0.99 -17.50
N ARG A 153 -12.98 0.16 -17.48
CA ARG A 153 -11.79 0.30 -18.34
C ARG A 153 -11.14 1.68 -18.24
N TRP A 154 -10.94 2.15 -17.02
CA TRP A 154 -10.26 3.42 -16.79
C TRP A 154 -8.87 3.43 -17.43
N VAL A 155 -8.46 4.59 -17.90
CA VAL A 155 -7.13 4.79 -18.48
C VAL A 155 -6.20 5.27 -17.38
N ALA A 156 -5.28 4.42 -16.94
CA ALA A 156 -4.21 4.80 -16.02
C ALA A 156 -2.85 4.55 -16.69
N PRO A 157 -1.88 5.48 -16.59
CA PRO A 157 -0.52 5.23 -17.05
C PRO A 157 0.06 3.99 -16.35
N ARG A 158 1.03 3.30 -16.94
CA ARG A 158 1.68 2.18 -16.23
C ARG A 158 2.47 2.72 -15.04
N ALA A 159 2.20 2.15 -13.87
CA ALA A 159 2.99 2.33 -12.65
C ALA A 159 4.12 1.29 -12.62
N ASN A 160 5.32 1.70 -12.25
CA ASN A 160 6.43 0.79 -11.97
C ASN A 160 6.88 1.10 -10.54
N GLY A 161 6.58 0.24 -9.57
CA GLY A 161 6.77 0.50 -8.14
C GLY A 161 8.21 0.72 -7.68
N PHE A 162 8.78 1.89 -7.97
CA PHE A 162 10.16 2.23 -7.67
C PHE A 162 10.33 2.89 -6.29
N ALA A 163 11.46 2.63 -5.65
CA ALA A 163 11.96 3.39 -4.51
C ALA A 163 13.34 3.95 -4.84
N GLU A 164 13.54 5.25 -4.73
CA GLU A 164 14.87 5.84 -4.96
C GLU A 164 15.84 5.46 -3.82
N TYR A 165 17.10 5.19 -4.17
CA TYR A 165 18.21 5.15 -3.22
C TYR A 165 19.46 5.84 -3.83
N PRO A 166 20.11 6.78 -3.09
CA PRO A 166 19.70 7.29 -1.79
C PRO A 166 18.34 8.00 -1.86
N VAL A 167 17.56 7.92 -0.78
CA VAL A 167 16.29 8.63 -0.68
C VAL A 167 16.59 10.12 -0.71
N THR A 168 16.01 10.82 -1.69
CA THR A 168 16.10 12.27 -1.76
C THR A 168 15.01 12.91 -0.92
N ALA A 169 15.37 13.97 -0.20
CA ALA A 169 14.43 14.69 0.66
C ALA A 169 13.43 15.55 -0.12
N SER A 170 13.72 15.90 -1.37
CA SER A 170 12.98 16.93 -2.11
C SER A 170 11.55 16.52 -2.41
N TRP A 171 11.36 15.31 -2.92
CA TRP A 171 10.05 14.81 -3.29
C TRP A 171 9.12 14.77 -2.08
N SER A 172 9.47 13.97 -1.07
CA SER A 172 8.57 13.66 0.04
C SER A 172 8.25 14.91 0.85
N ARG A 173 9.19 15.86 0.89
CA ARG A 173 8.97 17.20 1.42
C ARG A 173 7.91 17.96 0.62
N GLN A 174 8.10 18.13 -0.68
CA GLN A 174 7.19 18.92 -1.53
C GLN A 174 5.76 18.36 -1.50
N ARG A 175 5.63 17.02 -1.54
CA ARG A 175 4.35 16.33 -1.49
C ARG A 175 3.66 16.42 -0.13
N ALA A 176 4.42 16.42 0.97
CA ALA A 176 3.88 16.66 2.30
C ALA A 176 3.36 18.10 2.47
N HIS A 177 4.08 19.11 1.95
CA HIS A 177 3.57 20.49 1.94
C HIS A 177 2.34 20.66 1.05
N LEU A 178 2.33 20.02 -0.12
CA LEU A 178 1.16 19.97 -0.99
C LEU A 178 -0.06 19.40 -0.24
N TYR A 179 0.13 18.29 0.47
CA TYR A 179 -0.92 17.67 1.27
C TYR A 179 -1.42 18.61 2.38
N ASP A 180 -0.53 19.23 3.16
CA ASP A 180 -0.93 20.16 4.22
C ASP A 180 -1.74 21.33 3.67
N ALA A 181 -1.29 21.93 2.55
CA ALA A 181 -2.01 23.02 1.91
C ALA A 181 -3.40 22.60 1.42
N MET A 182 -3.53 21.44 0.76
CA MET A 182 -4.82 20.90 0.32
C MET A 182 -5.75 20.57 1.50
N HIS A 183 -5.21 19.96 2.55
CA HIS A 183 -5.98 19.68 3.76
C HIS A 183 -6.51 20.98 4.38
N ARG A 184 -5.67 22.02 4.53
CA ARG A 184 -6.11 23.34 5.02
C ARG A 184 -7.16 23.97 4.10
N ALA A 185 -7.02 23.83 2.78
CA ALA A 185 -8.01 24.34 1.83
C ALA A 185 -9.40 23.74 2.06
N LEU A 186 -9.47 22.44 2.33
CA LEU A 186 -10.72 21.75 2.60
C LEU A 186 -11.26 22.07 4.01
N ALA A 187 -10.39 22.15 5.01
CA ALA A 187 -10.75 22.48 6.39
C ALA A 187 -11.14 23.95 6.62
N GLN A 188 -10.69 24.87 5.76
CA GLN A 188 -10.92 26.32 5.87
C GLN A 188 -11.53 26.88 4.58
N PRO A 189 -12.83 26.64 4.31
CA PRO A 189 -13.47 27.01 3.05
C PRO A 189 -13.37 28.50 2.70
N ALA A 190 -13.35 29.38 3.70
CA ALA A 190 -13.21 30.83 3.51
C ALA A 190 -11.85 31.24 2.92
N GLU A 191 -10.80 30.46 3.18
CA GLU A 191 -9.43 30.68 2.71
C GLU A 191 -9.01 29.65 1.64
N GLN A 192 -9.94 28.81 1.17
CA GLN A 192 -9.68 27.69 0.28
C GLN A 192 -8.82 28.09 -0.93
N SER A 193 -9.17 29.19 -1.60
CA SER A 193 -8.43 29.66 -2.78
C SER A 193 -6.98 30.07 -2.47
N GLN A 194 -6.71 30.60 -1.27
CA GLN A 194 -5.35 30.94 -0.86
C GLN A 194 -4.52 29.67 -0.64
N HIS A 195 -5.07 28.73 0.12
CA HIS A 195 -4.42 27.45 0.39
C HIS A 195 -4.19 26.63 -0.89
N LEU A 196 -5.13 26.63 -1.84
CA LEU A 196 -4.96 25.96 -3.13
C LEU A 196 -3.89 26.63 -4.01
N ARG A 197 -3.69 27.94 -3.92
CA ARG A 197 -2.57 28.59 -4.63
C ARG A 197 -1.22 28.21 -4.02
N HIS A 198 -1.14 28.04 -2.70
CA HIS A 198 0.06 27.47 -2.06
C HIS A 198 0.28 26.01 -2.49
N ALA A 199 -0.79 25.21 -2.55
CA ALA A 199 -0.74 23.85 -3.09
C ALA A 199 -0.20 23.83 -4.53
N SER A 200 -0.72 24.68 -5.42
CA SER A 200 -0.23 24.81 -6.79
C SER A 200 1.26 25.18 -6.87
N ARG A 201 1.76 26.03 -5.95
CA ARG A 201 3.19 26.37 -5.89
C ARG A 201 4.04 25.15 -5.55
N TRP A 202 3.63 24.35 -4.57
CA TRP A 202 4.33 23.11 -4.19
C TRP A 202 4.26 22.04 -5.28
N TYR A 203 3.11 21.93 -5.95
CA TYR A 203 2.95 21.03 -7.08
C TYR A 203 3.83 21.43 -8.27
N GLN A 204 3.93 22.72 -8.59
CA GLN A 204 4.85 23.21 -9.62
C GLN A 204 6.32 22.94 -9.23
N ALA A 205 6.70 23.21 -7.98
CA ALA A 205 8.06 22.93 -7.51
C ALA A 205 8.42 21.43 -7.59
N PHE A 206 7.44 20.56 -7.38
CA PHE A 206 7.57 19.12 -7.60
C PHE A 206 7.75 18.80 -9.09
N ALA A 207 6.88 19.30 -9.95
CA ALA A 207 6.92 19.07 -11.39
C ALA A 207 8.21 19.61 -12.05
N ASP A 208 8.74 20.74 -11.58
CA ASP A 208 9.98 21.34 -12.09
C ASP A 208 11.21 20.45 -11.85
N VAL A 209 11.23 19.71 -10.74
CA VAL A 209 12.36 18.85 -10.36
C VAL A 209 12.18 17.42 -10.86
N HIS A 210 10.97 16.89 -10.78
CA HIS A 210 10.69 15.47 -10.99
C HIS A 210 9.93 15.17 -12.30
N GLY A 211 9.48 16.20 -13.02
CA GLY A 211 8.68 16.08 -14.24
C GLY A 211 7.27 15.54 -13.97
N SER A 212 6.56 15.16 -15.04
CA SER A 212 5.28 14.43 -14.92
C SER A 212 5.57 12.99 -14.51
N VAL A 213 5.46 12.68 -13.23
CA VAL A 213 5.67 11.31 -12.74
C VAL A 213 4.42 10.48 -13.02
N THR A 214 4.38 9.82 -14.18
CA THR A 214 3.21 9.08 -14.69
C THR A 214 2.70 8.02 -13.73
N GLU A 215 3.59 7.44 -12.94
CA GLU A 215 3.25 6.45 -11.91
C GLU A 215 2.40 7.05 -10.78
N MET A 216 2.76 8.21 -10.23
CA MET A 216 1.93 8.86 -9.19
C MET A 216 0.56 9.12 -9.75
N THR A 217 0.52 9.64 -10.97
CA THR A 217 -0.75 9.97 -11.62
C THR A 217 -1.64 8.74 -11.73
N SER A 218 -1.08 7.58 -12.13
CA SER A 218 -1.85 6.33 -12.15
C SER A 218 -2.40 5.96 -10.78
N GLN A 219 -1.57 6.03 -9.74
CA GLN A 219 -1.96 5.64 -8.39
C GLN A 219 -2.92 6.65 -7.74
N GLU A 220 -2.83 7.94 -8.08
CA GLU A 220 -3.79 8.97 -7.67
C GLU A 220 -5.15 8.77 -8.32
N ILE A 221 -5.16 8.33 -9.58
CA ILE A 221 -6.38 7.98 -10.31
C ILE A 221 -7.01 6.72 -9.75
N ILE A 222 -6.22 5.65 -9.56
CA ILE A 222 -6.75 4.35 -9.14
C ILE A 222 -7.03 4.33 -7.64
N GLU A 223 -5.99 4.42 -6.81
CA GLU A 223 -6.11 4.31 -5.36
C GLU A 223 -6.67 5.57 -4.71
N GLY A 224 -6.26 6.75 -5.22
CA GLY A 224 -6.78 8.02 -4.70
C GLY A 224 -8.29 8.18 -4.89
N MET A 225 -8.84 7.70 -6.02
CA MET A 225 -10.28 7.76 -6.26
C MET A 225 -11.06 6.66 -5.53
N ALA A 226 -10.47 5.46 -5.38
CA ALA A 226 -11.03 4.43 -4.51
C ALA A 226 -11.14 4.93 -3.06
N GLN A 227 -10.07 5.57 -2.55
CA GLN A 227 -10.07 6.22 -1.25
C GLN A 227 -11.09 7.37 -1.18
N TYR A 228 -11.23 8.19 -2.22
CA TYR A 228 -12.27 9.23 -2.27
C TYR A 228 -13.67 8.63 -2.10
N ALA A 229 -14.02 7.63 -2.90
CA ALA A 229 -15.32 6.98 -2.86
C ALA A 229 -15.58 6.31 -1.49
N GLU A 230 -14.57 5.62 -0.96
CA GLU A 230 -14.58 5.02 0.38
C GLU A 230 -14.92 6.07 1.45
N LEU A 231 -14.20 7.19 1.47
CA LEU A 231 -14.38 8.23 2.48
C LEU A 231 -15.73 8.95 2.36
N GLN A 232 -16.24 9.16 1.15
CA GLN A 232 -17.57 9.75 0.95
C GLN A 232 -18.69 8.80 1.39
N LEU A 233 -18.56 7.50 1.12
CA LEU A 233 -19.55 6.49 1.52
C LEU A 233 -19.51 6.24 3.04
N LEU A 234 -18.31 6.24 3.65
CA LEU A 234 -18.17 6.20 5.10
C LEU A 234 -18.78 7.44 5.77
N ALA A 235 -18.53 8.62 5.20
CA ALA A 235 -19.16 9.86 5.67
C ALA A 235 -20.70 9.79 5.57
N ALA A 236 -21.24 9.25 4.47
CA ALA A 236 -22.67 9.04 4.30
C ALA A 236 -23.25 8.11 5.39
N ALA A 237 -22.52 7.05 5.75
CA ALA A 237 -22.94 6.13 6.80
C ALA A 237 -22.99 6.79 8.19
N ASP A 238 -22.23 7.86 8.43
CA ASP A 238 -22.07 8.50 9.74
C ASP A 238 -22.93 9.76 9.97
N ILE A 239 -23.39 10.43 8.92
CA ILE A 239 -24.20 11.66 9.04
C ILE A 239 -25.70 11.36 9.09
N ALA A 240 -26.53 12.27 9.60
CA ALA A 240 -27.97 12.04 9.74
C ALA A 240 -28.69 11.86 8.39
N ASP A 241 -28.46 12.77 7.45
CA ASP A 241 -28.96 12.69 6.07
C ASP A 241 -27.81 12.26 5.15
N PRO A 242 -27.77 10.98 4.71
CA PRO A 242 -26.67 10.49 3.90
C PRO A 242 -26.64 11.16 2.50
N THR A 243 -27.73 11.79 2.06
CA THR A 243 -27.84 12.46 0.76
C THR A 243 -27.30 13.89 0.76
N ASP A 244 -27.08 14.50 1.93
CA ASP A 244 -26.48 15.83 2.06
C ASP A 244 -24.99 15.79 1.68
N ARG A 245 -24.72 16.24 0.46
CA ARG A 245 -23.39 16.29 -0.14
C ARG A 245 -22.40 17.13 0.66
N ASP A 246 -22.77 18.33 1.09
CA ASP A 246 -21.84 19.22 1.78
C ASP A 246 -21.55 18.69 3.19
N ALA A 247 -22.53 18.05 3.83
CA ALA A 247 -22.31 17.34 5.09
C ALA A 247 -21.39 16.12 4.92
N ARG A 248 -21.52 15.34 3.83
CA ARG A 248 -20.58 14.24 3.53
C ARG A 248 -19.15 14.74 3.35
N ILE A 249 -18.93 15.79 2.56
CA ILE A 249 -17.59 16.36 2.34
C ILE A 249 -16.98 16.86 3.65
N ARG A 250 -17.76 17.57 4.48
CA ARG A 250 -17.30 18.02 5.81
C ARG A 250 -17.02 16.86 6.76
N GLN A 251 -17.84 15.80 6.72
CA GLN A 251 -17.64 14.63 7.56
C GLN A 251 -16.43 13.82 7.10
N SER A 252 -16.16 13.73 5.79
CA SER A 252 -15.02 12.98 5.26
C SER A 252 -13.67 13.53 5.72
N LEU A 253 -13.60 14.83 6.02
CA LEU A 253 -12.43 15.46 6.65
C LEU A 253 -12.06 14.82 7.99
N ARG A 254 -13.00 14.21 8.73
CA ARG A 254 -12.68 13.56 10.01
C ARG A 254 -11.87 12.28 9.83
N TYR A 255 -11.85 11.74 8.62
CA TYR A 255 -11.09 10.53 8.26
C TYR A 255 -9.82 10.87 7.46
N VAL A 256 -9.47 12.16 7.37
CA VAL A 256 -8.21 12.64 6.81
C VAL A 256 -7.53 13.49 7.87
N PHE A 257 -6.33 13.12 8.31
CA PHE A 257 -5.69 13.85 9.40
C PHE A 257 -5.05 15.15 8.92
N PRO A 258 -5.07 16.23 9.74
CA PRO A 258 -4.14 17.33 9.52
C PRO A 258 -2.71 16.78 9.53
N TRP A 259 -1.81 17.43 8.80
CA TRP A 259 -0.44 16.97 8.76
C TRP A 259 0.16 16.89 10.18
N HIS A 260 0.87 15.79 10.47
CA HIS A 260 1.70 15.62 11.66
C HIS A 260 2.90 14.73 11.33
N ALA A 261 3.96 14.79 12.14
CA ALA A 261 5.22 14.06 11.89
C ALA A 261 5.05 12.54 11.68
N GLY A 262 4.06 11.94 12.37
CA GLY A 262 3.72 10.52 12.21
C GLY A 262 3.18 10.11 10.84
N LEU A 263 2.73 11.06 10.00
CA LEU A 263 2.35 10.79 8.60
C LEU A 263 3.53 10.81 7.65
N GLN A 264 4.68 11.37 8.04
CA GLN A 264 5.84 11.51 7.16
C GLN A 264 6.30 10.18 6.53
N PRO A 265 6.27 9.02 7.23
CA PRO A 265 6.53 7.72 6.61
C PRO A 265 5.68 7.44 5.36
N ASN A 266 4.43 7.91 5.30
CA ASN A 266 3.55 7.71 4.15
C ASN A 266 3.97 8.53 2.92
N PHE A 267 4.75 9.60 3.12
CA PHE A 267 5.27 10.45 2.03
C PHE A 267 6.67 10.03 1.57
N THR A 268 7.47 9.44 2.46
CA THR A 268 8.87 9.11 2.18
C THR A 268 9.07 7.62 1.85
N ARG A 269 8.26 6.69 2.38
CA ARG A 269 8.37 5.25 2.10
C ARG A 269 7.58 4.86 0.84
N GLY A 270 8.05 5.32 -0.32
CA GLY A 270 7.55 4.93 -1.64
C GLY A 270 6.41 5.79 -2.20
N HIS A 271 5.98 5.43 -3.40
CA HIS A 271 5.00 6.21 -4.17
C HIS A 271 3.56 5.96 -3.75
N GLY A 272 3.24 4.77 -3.22
CA GLY A 272 1.86 4.33 -2.97
C GLY A 272 1.10 5.18 -1.95
N TYR A 273 1.53 5.26 -0.69
CA TYR A 273 0.65 5.79 0.36
C TYR A 273 0.25 7.27 0.20
N GLN A 274 1.16 8.11 -0.28
CA GLN A 274 0.86 9.52 -0.53
C GLN A 274 -0.18 9.72 -1.65
N THR A 275 -0.30 8.80 -2.62
CA THR A 275 -1.24 8.96 -3.74
C THR A 275 -2.68 8.69 -3.31
N TYR A 276 -2.89 7.83 -2.31
CA TYR A 276 -4.20 7.66 -1.65
C TYR A 276 -4.63 8.97 -0.99
N LEU A 277 -3.74 9.55 -0.18
CA LEU A 277 -4.01 10.79 0.57
C LEU A 277 -4.24 12.00 -0.35
N LEU A 278 -3.36 12.20 -1.32
CA LEU A 278 -3.44 13.36 -2.22
C LEU A 278 -4.54 13.21 -3.27
N GLY A 279 -4.71 12.02 -3.84
CA GLY A 279 -5.79 11.76 -4.79
C GLY A 279 -7.17 11.91 -4.13
N SER A 280 -7.39 11.35 -2.93
CA SER A 280 -8.68 11.48 -2.24
C SER A 280 -9.02 12.91 -1.85
N LEU A 281 -8.04 13.67 -1.33
CA LEU A 281 -8.22 15.10 -1.07
C LEU A 281 -8.50 15.89 -2.36
N ALA A 282 -7.83 15.56 -3.47
CA ALA A 282 -8.09 16.18 -4.76
C ALA A 282 -9.54 15.94 -5.20
N GLY A 283 -10.04 14.71 -5.08
CA GLY A 283 -11.43 14.36 -5.36
C GLY A 283 -12.42 15.17 -4.52
N ALA A 284 -12.19 15.26 -3.20
CA ALA A 284 -13.05 16.04 -2.30
C ALA A 284 -13.06 17.54 -2.63
N LEU A 285 -11.91 18.11 -3.01
CA LEU A 285 -11.79 19.52 -3.40
C LEU A 285 -12.37 19.79 -4.78
N LEU A 286 -12.19 18.89 -5.75
CA LEU A 286 -12.83 18.94 -7.06
C LEU A 286 -14.34 18.90 -6.94
N GLU A 287 -14.86 18.05 -6.06
CA GLU A 287 -16.28 18.02 -5.75
C GLU A 287 -16.76 19.42 -5.33
N THR A 288 -16.04 20.14 -4.46
CA THR A 288 -16.45 21.51 -4.07
C THR A 288 -16.33 22.58 -5.17
N THR A 289 -15.61 22.33 -6.26
CA THR A 289 -15.16 23.39 -7.19
C THR A 289 -15.55 23.18 -8.66
N GLN A 290 -15.79 21.95 -9.09
CA GLN A 290 -16.05 21.61 -10.49
C GLN A 290 -17.15 20.55 -10.60
N GLN A 291 -18.04 20.70 -11.59
CA GLN A 291 -19.04 19.67 -11.91
C GLN A 291 -18.46 18.65 -12.91
N HIS A 292 -18.88 17.38 -12.78
CA HIS A 292 -18.58 16.30 -13.73
C HIS A 292 -17.10 15.95 -13.93
N TRP A 293 -16.25 16.26 -12.94
CA TRP A 293 -14.81 16.00 -12.99
C TRP A 293 -14.47 14.48 -13.04
N GLN A 294 -15.37 13.63 -12.56
CA GLN A 294 -15.18 12.17 -12.48
C GLN A 294 -14.88 11.54 -13.85
N MET A 295 -15.55 12.00 -14.92
CA MET A 295 -15.38 11.45 -16.26
C MET A 295 -14.00 11.75 -16.85
N ASP A 296 -13.47 12.94 -16.54
CA ASP A 296 -12.12 13.35 -16.96
C ASP A 296 -11.05 12.50 -16.25
N VAL A 297 -11.25 12.21 -14.96
CA VAL A 297 -10.36 11.32 -14.20
C VAL A 297 -10.42 9.89 -14.73
N ALA A 298 -11.60 9.37 -15.02
CA ALA A 298 -11.76 8.04 -15.63
C ALA A 298 -11.09 7.94 -17.02
N ALA A 299 -11.01 9.07 -17.74
CA ALA A 299 -10.30 9.19 -19.02
C ALA A 299 -8.77 9.38 -18.87
N GLY A 300 -8.25 9.37 -17.64
CA GLY A 300 -6.82 9.41 -17.34
C GLY A 300 -6.25 10.79 -17.03
N ARG A 301 -7.09 11.82 -16.83
CA ARG A 301 -6.61 13.12 -16.37
C ARG A 301 -6.31 13.06 -14.87
N SER A 302 -5.15 13.59 -14.46
CA SER A 302 -4.80 13.65 -13.04
C SER A 302 -5.79 14.51 -12.26
N PRO A 303 -6.35 14.03 -11.13
CA PRO A 303 -7.22 14.84 -10.28
C PRO A 303 -6.49 16.04 -9.68
N LEU A 304 -5.18 15.93 -9.41
CA LEU A 304 -4.36 17.05 -8.94
C LEU A 304 -4.16 18.10 -10.03
N ASP A 305 -3.82 17.70 -11.26
CA ASP A 305 -3.68 18.64 -12.38
C ASP A 305 -4.97 19.41 -12.62
N MET A 306 -6.10 18.69 -12.62
CA MET A 306 -7.42 19.28 -12.81
C MET A 306 -7.73 20.32 -11.74
N LEU A 307 -7.53 19.98 -10.46
CA LEU A 307 -7.81 20.87 -9.35
C LEU A 307 -6.90 22.10 -9.39
N LEU A 308 -5.59 21.90 -9.48
CA LEU A 308 -4.59 22.95 -9.30
C LEU A 308 -4.50 23.89 -10.51
N ALA A 309 -4.91 23.44 -11.71
CA ALA A 309 -5.09 24.30 -12.88
C ALA A 309 -6.14 25.41 -12.66
N LEU A 310 -7.10 25.22 -11.75
CA LEU A 310 -8.09 26.25 -11.39
C LEU A 310 -7.48 27.36 -10.51
N TYR A 311 -6.32 27.12 -9.92
CA TYR A 311 -5.68 28.01 -8.93
C TYR A 311 -4.24 28.31 -9.36
N PRO A 312 -4.03 29.23 -10.31
CA PRO A 312 -2.70 29.53 -10.83
C PRO A 312 -1.73 29.96 -9.72
N VAL A 313 -0.46 29.59 -9.89
CA VAL A 313 0.61 29.83 -8.92
C VAL A 313 0.73 31.33 -8.63
N THR A 314 0.67 31.70 -7.35
CA THR A 314 0.96 33.06 -6.88
C THR A 314 1.77 33.02 -5.60
N GLY A 315 2.68 33.97 -5.41
CA GLY A 315 3.48 34.09 -4.20
C GLY A 315 4.68 33.14 -4.14
N ASP A 316 5.42 33.23 -3.05
CA ASP A 316 6.61 32.41 -2.79
C ASP A 316 6.25 31.08 -2.12
N ILE A 317 7.22 30.15 -2.11
CA ILE A 317 7.10 28.91 -1.34
C ILE A 317 7.09 29.27 0.14
N ASP A 318 6.04 28.84 0.85
CA ASP A 318 5.89 28.99 2.31
C ASP A 318 6.06 27.62 2.98
N PRO A 319 7.27 27.28 3.47
CA PRO A 319 7.54 26.00 4.10
C PRO A 319 7.05 25.95 5.53
N VAL A 320 6.32 24.90 5.86
CA VAL A 320 6.02 24.46 7.23
C VAL A 320 7.25 23.79 7.87
N PRO A 321 7.91 24.41 8.88
CA PRO A 321 9.18 23.91 9.43
C PRO A 321 9.11 22.48 9.99
N GLU A 322 7.97 22.09 10.55
CA GLU A 322 7.76 20.76 11.13
C GLU A 322 7.80 19.66 10.05
N ILE A 323 7.29 19.95 8.85
CA ILE A 323 7.34 19.06 7.68
C ILE A 323 8.80 18.86 7.27
N ASP A 324 9.54 19.96 7.14
CA ASP A 324 10.94 19.94 6.73
C ASP A 324 11.80 19.14 7.72
N ALA A 325 11.63 19.38 9.02
CA ALA A 325 12.34 18.67 10.07
C ALA A 325 12.01 17.17 10.09
N SER A 326 10.73 16.81 10.00
CA SER A 326 10.29 15.40 10.03
C SER A 326 10.77 14.65 8.80
N ASN A 327 10.72 15.29 7.63
CA ASN A 327 11.20 14.73 6.38
C ASN A 327 12.72 14.49 6.41
N GLN A 328 13.50 15.49 6.86
CA GLN A 328 14.95 15.35 6.97
C GLN A 328 15.34 14.21 7.92
N ALA A 329 14.72 14.15 9.10
CA ALA A 329 14.98 13.09 10.08
C ALA A 329 14.68 11.69 9.51
N LEU A 330 13.56 11.53 8.80
CA LEU A 330 13.22 10.24 8.21
C LEU A 330 14.13 9.85 7.05
N VAL A 331 14.54 10.81 6.21
CA VAL A 331 15.49 10.55 5.11
C VAL A 331 16.84 10.09 5.66
N GLU A 332 17.34 10.71 6.73
CA GLU A 332 18.57 10.28 7.41
C GLU A 332 18.46 8.85 7.94
N VAL A 333 17.36 8.52 8.61
CA VAL A 333 17.08 7.15 9.09
C VAL A 333 17.04 6.16 7.92
N LEU A 334 16.25 6.43 6.88
CA LEU A 334 16.11 5.53 5.74
C LEU A 334 17.41 5.35 4.96
N ASN A 335 18.20 6.41 4.77
CA ASN A 335 19.49 6.31 4.11
C ASN A 335 20.52 5.58 4.96
N SER A 336 20.51 5.75 6.28
CA SER A 336 21.36 4.97 7.18
C SER A 336 20.98 3.48 7.18
N GLU A 337 19.68 3.17 7.32
CA GLU A 337 19.17 1.80 7.33
C GLU A 337 19.40 1.10 5.99
N ARG A 338 19.00 1.73 4.88
CA ARG A 338 19.16 1.17 3.53
C ARG A 338 20.62 1.13 3.12
N GLY A 339 21.41 2.16 3.45
CA GLY A 339 22.80 2.25 3.05
C GLY A 339 23.70 1.18 3.67
N ALA A 340 23.43 0.76 4.91
CA ALA A 340 24.13 -0.35 5.53
C ALA A 340 24.03 -1.67 4.72
N HIS A 341 22.95 -1.84 3.94
CA HIS A 341 22.69 -3.05 3.16
C HIS A 341 22.87 -2.88 1.65
N LEU A 342 22.41 -1.76 1.08
CA LEU A 342 22.46 -1.49 -0.35
C LEU A 342 23.81 -0.98 -0.82
N GLN A 343 24.51 -0.17 -0.01
CA GLN A 343 25.77 0.44 -0.46
C GLN A 343 26.86 -0.60 -0.78
N PRO A 344 27.11 -1.63 0.04
CA PRO A 344 28.08 -2.66 -0.31
C PRO A 344 27.74 -3.40 -1.61
N LEU A 345 26.44 -3.65 -1.86
CA LEU A 345 25.97 -4.33 -3.06
C LEU A 345 26.11 -3.44 -4.30
N LEU A 346 25.80 -2.15 -4.17
CA LEU A 346 26.03 -1.15 -5.21
C LEU A 346 27.52 -1.02 -5.55
N ASP A 347 28.38 -0.89 -4.53
CA ASP A 347 29.82 -0.77 -4.72
C ASP A 347 30.38 -2.04 -5.39
N LEU A 348 29.90 -3.22 -4.99
CA LEU A 348 30.29 -4.49 -5.59
C LEU A 348 29.77 -4.63 -7.03
N TYR A 349 28.53 -4.23 -7.30
CA TYR A 349 27.93 -4.24 -8.63
C TYR A 349 28.62 -3.29 -9.60
N MET A 350 28.95 -2.09 -9.13
CA MET A 350 29.65 -1.06 -9.91
C MET A 350 31.17 -1.30 -9.97
N GLY A 351 31.72 -2.13 -9.08
CA GLY A 351 33.13 -2.52 -9.06
C GLY A 351 33.56 -3.32 -10.28
N SER A 352 34.73 -3.00 -10.84
CA SER A 352 35.17 -3.47 -12.15
C SER A 352 35.90 -4.83 -12.18
N SER A 353 35.91 -5.61 -11.09
CA SER A 353 36.73 -6.83 -11.00
C SER A 353 36.05 -8.07 -10.44
N ALA A 354 34.78 -7.99 -10.03
CA ALA A 354 34.09 -9.12 -9.43
C ALA A 354 33.43 -10.03 -10.48
N ALA A 355 33.39 -11.34 -10.20
CA ALA A 355 32.65 -12.29 -11.02
C ALA A 355 31.14 -12.07 -10.84
N ARG A 356 30.36 -12.35 -11.90
CA ARG A 356 28.92 -12.15 -11.94
C ARG A 356 28.24 -13.47 -12.27
N LEU A 357 27.39 -13.94 -11.36
CA LEU A 357 26.50 -15.07 -11.59
C LEU A 357 25.18 -14.56 -12.18
N LEU A 358 24.91 -14.92 -13.44
CA LEU A 358 23.67 -14.62 -14.13
C LEU A 358 22.67 -15.75 -13.90
N ILE A 359 21.66 -15.54 -13.06
CA ILE A 359 20.60 -16.53 -12.89
C ILE A 359 19.34 -16.11 -13.67
N PRO A 360 18.60 -17.06 -14.25
CA PRO A 360 17.26 -16.79 -14.74
C PRO A 360 16.40 -16.14 -13.66
N SER A 361 15.38 -15.40 -14.07
CA SER A 361 14.40 -14.82 -13.15
C SER A 361 14.01 -15.83 -12.06
N PRO A 362 14.07 -15.47 -10.77
CA PRO A 362 13.72 -16.37 -9.68
C PRO A 362 12.29 -16.88 -9.80
N TYR A 363 11.41 -16.12 -10.47
CA TYR A 363 10.04 -16.54 -10.78
C TYR A 363 9.96 -17.68 -11.80
N ARG A 364 11.05 -17.95 -12.53
CA ARG A 364 11.20 -19.08 -13.46
C ARG A 364 11.98 -20.25 -12.86
N LEU A 365 12.58 -20.07 -11.68
CA LEU A 365 13.32 -21.13 -11.00
C LEU A 365 12.36 -22.05 -10.23
N VAL A 366 12.70 -23.32 -10.16
CA VAL A 366 11.95 -24.31 -9.37
C VAL A 366 12.45 -24.25 -7.92
N ALA A 367 11.55 -24.11 -6.96
CA ALA A 367 11.92 -24.13 -5.54
C ALA A 367 12.46 -25.51 -5.14
N ASP A 368 13.58 -25.55 -4.41
CA ASP A 368 14.10 -26.80 -3.84
C ASP A 368 13.37 -27.10 -2.52
N PRO A 369 12.56 -28.17 -2.44
CA PRO A 369 11.79 -28.48 -1.23
C PRO A 369 12.68 -28.82 -0.03
N ARG A 370 13.95 -29.16 -0.24
CA ARG A 370 14.89 -29.48 0.84
C ARG A 370 15.36 -28.24 1.60
N LEU A 371 15.19 -27.05 1.02
CA LEU A 371 15.71 -25.79 1.57
C LEU A 371 14.66 -24.96 2.30
N VAL A 372 13.40 -25.43 2.39
CA VAL A 372 12.28 -24.65 2.93
C VAL A 372 12.56 -24.09 4.32
N GLU A 373 13.06 -24.91 5.25
CA GLU A 373 13.35 -24.44 6.62
C GLU A 373 14.44 -23.36 6.65
N ALA A 374 15.52 -23.55 5.89
CA ALA A 374 16.60 -22.56 5.80
C ALA A 374 16.15 -21.24 5.16
N VAL A 375 15.23 -21.32 4.18
CA VAL A 375 14.61 -20.15 3.56
C VAL A 375 13.74 -19.41 4.56
N GLU A 376 12.93 -20.11 5.35
CA GLU A 376 12.08 -19.48 6.37
C GLU A 376 12.89 -18.82 7.48
N GLU A 377 13.99 -19.43 7.93
CA GLU A 377 14.89 -18.77 8.88
C GLU A 377 15.55 -17.52 8.28
N ALA A 378 16.09 -17.61 7.06
CA ALA A 378 16.69 -16.45 6.40
C ALA A 378 15.67 -15.32 6.13
N ARG A 379 14.39 -15.64 5.90
CA ARG A 379 13.32 -14.63 5.76
C ARG A 379 13.08 -13.87 7.05
N LYS A 380 13.16 -14.53 8.21
CA LYS A 380 13.03 -13.86 9.53
C LYS A 380 14.15 -12.86 9.77
N GLU A 381 15.34 -13.13 9.25
CA GLU A 381 16.52 -12.27 9.37
C GLU A 381 16.57 -11.15 8.32
N THR A 382 15.80 -11.28 7.24
CA THR A 382 15.80 -10.30 6.16
C THR A 382 14.96 -9.10 6.54
N ASN A 383 15.51 -7.90 6.38
CA ASN A 383 14.75 -6.67 6.61
C ASN A 383 13.68 -6.51 5.51
N PRO A 384 12.36 -6.57 5.85
CA PRO A 384 11.27 -6.51 4.87
C PRO A 384 11.24 -5.19 4.09
N HIS A 385 11.99 -4.18 4.51
CA HIS A 385 12.10 -2.88 3.84
C HIS A 385 13.13 -2.83 2.70
N LEU A 386 13.80 -3.95 2.38
CA LEU A 386 14.79 -4.07 1.28
C LEU A 386 14.24 -4.74 0.01
N THR A 387 12.95 -5.09 -0.02
CA THR A 387 12.29 -5.68 -1.19
C THR A 387 11.61 -4.58 -2.01
N GLY A 388 12.03 -4.40 -3.26
CA GLY A 388 11.47 -3.38 -4.16
C GLY A 388 12.36 -3.10 -5.37
N GLU A 389 11.90 -2.28 -6.31
CA GLU A 389 12.73 -1.84 -7.43
C GLU A 389 13.41 -0.52 -7.06
N PHE A 390 14.74 -0.51 -6.97
CA PHE A 390 15.56 0.63 -6.61
C PHE A 390 16.08 1.36 -7.83
N ARG A 391 16.11 2.69 -7.79
CA ARG A 391 16.74 3.49 -8.84
C ARG A 391 17.70 4.51 -8.25
N GLY A 392 18.88 4.61 -8.85
CA GLY A 392 19.84 5.68 -8.61
C GLY A 392 19.96 6.59 -9.84
N GLU A 393 20.38 7.82 -9.64
CA GLU A 393 20.68 8.75 -10.75
C GLU A 393 21.81 8.17 -11.61
N GLY A 394 21.55 7.96 -12.90
CA GLY A 394 22.51 7.37 -13.84
C GLY A 394 22.71 5.85 -13.73
N VAL A 395 21.95 5.15 -12.89
CA VAL A 395 22.04 3.68 -12.72
C VAL A 395 20.77 3.01 -13.24
N PRO A 396 20.87 1.83 -13.92
CA PRO A 396 19.71 1.02 -14.26
C PRO A 396 18.86 0.71 -13.00
N PRO A 397 17.54 0.55 -13.14
CA PRO A 397 16.73 0.07 -12.04
C PRO A 397 17.24 -1.30 -11.59
N MET A 398 17.28 -1.51 -10.28
CA MET A 398 17.72 -2.75 -9.67
C MET A 398 16.59 -3.31 -8.82
N THR A 399 16.22 -4.57 -8.98
CA THR A 399 15.25 -5.18 -8.06
C THR A 399 15.91 -5.63 -6.75
N GLY A 400 15.12 -5.74 -5.67
CA GLY A 400 15.58 -5.89 -4.30
C GLY A 400 15.87 -7.31 -3.83
N SER A 401 16.02 -7.45 -2.51
CA SER A 401 16.45 -8.67 -1.82
C SER A 401 15.59 -9.87 -2.18
N ILE A 402 16.24 -10.99 -2.51
CA ILE A 402 15.59 -12.29 -2.70
C ILE A 402 16.11 -13.24 -1.63
N VAL A 403 15.17 -13.91 -0.96
CA VAL A 403 15.46 -15.07 -0.12
C VAL A 403 14.73 -16.28 -0.71
N GLY A 404 15.50 -17.31 -1.04
CA GLY A 404 14.93 -18.50 -1.66
C GLY A 404 15.94 -19.62 -1.86
N GLY A 405 15.40 -20.83 -1.94
CA GLY A 405 16.13 -22.05 -2.26
C GLY A 405 15.62 -22.59 -3.59
N TYR A 406 16.52 -22.76 -4.55
CA TYR A 406 16.18 -23.04 -5.94
C TYR A 406 16.99 -24.21 -6.49
N ILE A 407 16.37 -24.99 -7.37
CA ILE A 407 17.05 -25.98 -8.20
C ILE A 407 17.62 -25.25 -9.41
N VAL A 408 18.93 -25.37 -9.62
CA VAL A 408 19.66 -24.73 -10.70
C VAL A 408 20.57 -25.78 -11.34
N GLY A 409 20.26 -26.15 -12.59
CA GLY A 409 20.97 -27.23 -13.29
C GLY A 409 20.88 -28.58 -12.58
N ASP A 410 22.04 -29.21 -12.36
CA ASP A 410 22.20 -30.48 -11.64
C ASP A 410 22.32 -30.34 -10.11
N GLY A 411 22.09 -29.14 -9.58
CA GLY A 411 22.24 -28.88 -8.16
C GLY A 411 21.30 -27.81 -7.61
N TYR A 412 21.74 -27.11 -6.57
CA TYR A 412 20.91 -26.18 -5.80
C TYR A 412 21.61 -24.86 -5.53
N LEU A 413 20.80 -23.83 -5.30
CA LEU A 413 21.21 -22.50 -4.92
C LEU A 413 20.31 -21.99 -3.79
N LEU A 414 20.89 -21.70 -2.64
CA LEU A 414 20.27 -21.03 -1.52
C LEU A 414 20.77 -19.59 -1.45
N VAL A 415 19.88 -18.63 -1.64
CA VAL A 415 20.14 -17.20 -1.49
C VAL A 415 19.59 -16.75 -0.14
N ARG A 416 20.47 -16.34 0.76
CA ARG A 416 20.15 -15.80 2.10
C ARG A 416 20.41 -14.30 2.07
N ASN A 417 19.35 -13.49 2.16
CA ASN A 417 19.45 -12.05 2.38
C ASN A 417 20.44 -11.34 1.43
N ARG A 418 20.24 -11.45 0.10
CA ARG A 418 21.08 -10.80 -0.91
C ARG A 418 20.21 -10.03 -1.89
N ALA A 419 20.53 -8.74 -2.11
CA ALA A 419 19.92 -8.02 -3.23
C ALA A 419 20.49 -8.54 -4.54
N MET A 420 19.59 -8.76 -5.49
CA MET A 420 19.92 -9.28 -6.80
C MET A 420 19.58 -8.22 -7.84
N VAL A 421 20.55 -7.83 -8.65
CA VAL A 421 20.33 -6.78 -9.62
C VAL A 421 19.78 -7.39 -10.91
N GLY A 422 18.49 -7.15 -11.19
CA GLY A 422 17.83 -7.51 -12.44
C GLY A 422 17.46 -6.26 -13.26
N GLY A 423 17.56 -6.35 -14.59
CA GLY A 423 17.12 -5.31 -15.51
C GLY A 423 15.75 -5.62 -16.12
N ALA A 424 14.96 -4.58 -16.41
CA ALA A 424 13.58 -4.68 -16.88
C ALA A 424 13.38 -5.34 -18.26
N THR A 425 14.44 -5.58 -19.04
CA THR A 425 14.31 -6.09 -20.41
C THR A 425 14.51 -7.59 -20.57
N ASP A 426 15.21 -8.28 -19.67
CA ASP A 426 15.78 -9.59 -20.03
C ASP A 426 15.47 -10.75 -19.07
N GLY A 427 14.75 -10.53 -17.96
CA GLY A 427 14.32 -11.64 -17.09
C GLY A 427 15.47 -12.48 -16.52
N VAL A 428 16.66 -11.89 -16.39
CA VAL A 428 17.88 -12.45 -15.79
C VAL A 428 18.31 -11.53 -14.65
N PHE A 429 18.73 -12.12 -13.54
CA PHE A 429 19.23 -11.43 -12.36
C PHE A 429 20.72 -11.71 -12.20
N THR A 430 21.46 -10.70 -11.75
CA THR A 430 22.89 -10.78 -11.51
C THR A 430 23.18 -10.81 -10.02
N ILE A 431 23.92 -11.81 -9.57
CA ILE A 431 24.58 -11.84 -8.26
C ILE A 431 26.06 -11.57 -8.48
N VAL A 432 26.59 -10.57 -7.80
CA VAL A 432 28.03 -10.30 -7.82
C VAL A 432 28.70 -11.11 -6.73
N LEU A 433 29.75 -11.84 -7.09
CA LEU A 433 30.47 -12.77 -6.22
C LEU A 433 31.84 -12.20 -5.85
N GLN A 434 32.14 -12.25 -4.56
CA GLN A 434 33.49 -11.98 -4.04
C GLN A 434 34.37 -13.24 -4.18
N PRO A 435 35.69 -13.11 -4.36
CA PRO A 435 36.59 -14.26 -4.53
C PRO A 435 36.53 -15.32 -3.43
N GLU A 436 36.17 -14.93 -2.21
CA GLU A 436 36.01 -15.80 -1.04
C GLU A 436 34.66 -16.53 -1.00
N GLU A 437 33.66 -16.09 -1.76
CA GLU A 437 32.30 -16.66 -1.73
C GLU A 437 32.12 -17.86 -2.63
N PHE A 438 33.08 -18.11 -3.54
CA PHE A 438 32.98 -19.19 -4.51
C PHE A 438 34.31 -19.89 -4.80
N LEU A 439 34.19 -21.15 -5.20
CA LEU A 439 35.25 -21.92 -5.83
C LEU A 439 34.74 -22.43 -7.17
N LEU A 440 35.48 -22.14 -8.24
CA LEU A 440 35.22 -22.66 -9.57
C LEU A 440 36.24 -23.75 -9.90
N ASP A 441 35.77 -25.00 -10.03
CA ASP A 441 36.57 -26.15 -10.46
C ASP A 441 36.07 -26.65 -11.82
N GLY A 442 36.72 -26.20 -12.89
CA GLY A 442 36.24 -26.41 -14.25
C GLY A 442 34.89 -25.71 -14.49
N THR A 443 33.83 -26.50 -14.69
CA THR A 443 32.46 -26.00 -14.84
C THR A 443 31.64 -26.10 -13.55
N ARG A 444 32.20 -26.67 -12.48
CA ARG A 444 31.51 -26.81 -11.19
C ARG A 444 31.72 -25.55 -10.36
N LEU A 445 30.63 -24.88 -10.00
CA LEU A 445 30.62 -23.74 -9.10
C LEU A 445 30.17 -24.19 -7.71
N LEU A 446 31.01 -23.95 -6.72
CA LEU A 446 30.70 -24.13 -5.30
C LEU A 446 30.57 -22.74 -4.68
N LEU A 447 29.47 -22.50 -3.98
CA LEU A 447 29.16 -21.26 -3.29
C LEU A 447 29.11 -21.55 -1.79
N ALA A 448 29.87 -20.79 -1.01
CA ALA A 448 29.95 -20.97 0.43
C ALA A 448 30.19 -19.63 1.13
N SER A 449 29.10 -18.96 1.51
CA SER A 449 29.10 -17.73 2.31
C SER A 449 27.86 -17.68 3.20
N ASP A 450 27.86 -16.73 4.15
CA ASP A 450 26.69 -16.49 5.02
C ASP A 450 25.42 -16.11 4.23
N SER A 451 25.59 -15.53 3.03
CA SER A 451 24.50 -15.05 2.19
C SER A 451 24.15 -15.94 0.99
N LEU A 452 24.98 -16.95 0.71
CA LEU A 452 24.88 -17.75 -0.51
C LEU A 452 25.49 -19.13 -0.30
N GLU A 453 24.74 -20.16 -0.62
CA GLU A 453 25.21 -21.55 -0.55
C GLU A 453 24.70 -22.32 -1.77
N GLY A 454 25.52 -23.19 -2.34
CA GLY A 454 25.10 -23.97 -3.49
C GLY A 454 26.23 -24.72 -4.17
N GLU A 455 25.82 -25.69 -4.97
CA GLU A 455 26.70 -26.43 -5.85
C GLU A 455 25.93 -26.72 -7.14
N PHE A 456 26.47 -26.31 -8.29
CA PHE A 456 25.87 -26.58 -9.61
C PHE A 456 26.88 -26.33 -10.73
N THR A 457 26.53 -26.73 -11.95
CA THR A 457 27.32 -26.46 -13.15
C THR A 457 27.01 -25.12 -13.80
N VAL A 458 28.07 -24.45 -14.29
CA VAL A 458 28.01 -23.16 -14.98
C VAL A 458 28.81 -23.15 -16.29
N ASN A 459 28.36 -22.36 -17.25
CA ASN A 459 29.16 -21.85 -18.35
C ASN A 459 29.91 -20.60 -17.89
N VAL A 460 31.16 -20.46 -18.35
CA VAL A 460 32.01 -19.32 -18.05
C VAL A 460 32.25 -18.53 -19.32
N SER A 461 31.92 -17.24 -19.29
CA SER A 461 32.27 -16.30 -20.35
C SER A 461 32.85 -15.02 -19.75
N VAL A 462 33.32 -14.10 -20.60
CA VAL A 462 33.86 -12.82 -20.19
C VAL A 462 33.14 -11.73 -20.97
N ASP A 463 32.62 -10.73 -20.28
CA ASP A 463 31.91 -9.64 -20.93
C ASP A 463 32.85 -8.57 -21.52
N THR A 464 32.26 -7.54 -22.15
CA THR A 464 33.01 -6.46 -22.80
C THR A 464 33.87 -5.63 -21.85
N GLU A 465 33.64 -5.73 -20.54
CA GLU A 465 34.41 -5.03 -19.51
C GLU A 465 35.44 -5.95 -18.84
N GLY A 466 35.60 -7.19 -19.33
CA GLY A 466 36.58 -8.14 -18.80
C GLY A 466 36.10 -8.89 -17.55
N ARG A 467 34.81 -8.78 -17.19
CA ARG A 467 34.24 -9.44 -16.01
C ARG A 467 33.84 -10.88 -16.35
N TRP A 468 34.02 -11.78 -15.39
CA TRP A 468 33.60 -13.17 -15.55
C TRP A 468 32.10 -13.26 -15.40
N ILE A 469 31.46 -13.87 -16.38
CA ILE A 469 30.04 -14.16 -16.41
C ILE A 469 29.88 -15.67 -16.21
N LEU A 470 29.22 -16.04 -15.12
CA LEU A 470 28.89 -17.42 -14.77
C LEU A 470 27.40 -17.63 -15.05
N GLU A 471 27.07 -18.48 -16.00
CA GLU A 471 25.69 -18.79 -16.39
C GLU A 471 25.36 -20.23 -16.00
N PRO A 472 24.40 -20.48 -15.09
CA PRO A 472 24.02 -21.83 -14.75
C PRO A 472 23.46 -22.59 -15.95
N ILE A 473 23.83 -23.86 -16.07
CA ILE A 473 23.32 -24.74 -17.12
C ILE A 473 21.93 -25.22 -16.68
N SER A 474 20.86 -24.79 -17.36
CA SER A 474 19.49 -25.09 -16.91
C SER A 474 19.13 -26.58 -17.01
N ALA A 475 18.32 -27.08 -16.07
CA ALA A 475 17.70 -28.40 -16.15
C ALA A 475 16.72 -28.53 -17.34
N SER A 476 16.20 -27.41 -17.87
CA SER A 476 15.33 -27.39 -19.05
C SER A 476 16.06 -27.62 -20.38
N ASP A 477 17.38 -27.45 -20.42
CA ASP A 477 18.15 -27.50 -21.67
C ASP A 477 18.70 -28.90 -21.98
N VAL A 478 18.52 -29.85 -21.07
CA VAL A 478 18.97 -31.25 -21.21
C VAL A 478 17.84 -32.17 -21.73
N GLY A 479 16.64 -31.63 -21.96
CA GLY A 479 15.41 -32.41 -22.24
C GLY A 479 14.81 -32.29 -23.65
N GLY A 480 15.48 -31.66 -24.62
CA GLY A 480 15.03 -31.67 -26.01
C GLY A 480 15.53 -32.92 -26.75
N PRO A 481 14.70 -33.93 -27.08
CA PRO A 481 15.09 -34.93 -28.05
C PRO A 481 15.25 -34.26 -29.42
N GLY A 482 16.33 -34.60 -30.11
CA GLY A 482 16.74 -33.96 -31.37
C GLY A 482 15.66 -33.89 -32.45
N GLY A 483 15.75 -32.81 -33.22
CA GLY A 483 15.23 -32.67 -34.57
C GLY A 483 16.34 -32.13 -35.46
#